data_AF-A0A7W8ZVV1-F1
#
_entry.id   AF-A0A7W8ZVV1-F1
#
_cell.length_a   1.000
_cell.length_b   1.000
_cell.length_c   1.000
_cell.angle_alpha   90.00
_cell.angle_beta   90.00
_cell.angle_gamma   90.00
#
_symmetry.space_group_name_H-M   'P 1'
#
loop_
_entity.id
_entity.type
_entity.pdbx_description
1 polymer ?
#
loop_
_entity_poly.entity_id
_entity_poly.type
_entity_poly.pdbx_seq_one_letter_code
_entity_poly.pdbx_strand_id
1 'polypeptide(L)'
;MTALLRGKTEMDAAIRSTSYPNLDVLPADETYRALDLVLDAAKKSTHRIAKVLESVSSEYDVFILDCPPGASLVAENALHAADLVVVPLVPSPLSVRSLNQVNDIVAASDRPPKVFAFLSMVDRRKLVHRTAAQTLSRDNPQVIDLVLPSTVIIERMGSERAPIGIYAPGTEAARVFTQLWKHVYPAPKVKRGSRHE
;
A
#
# COMPACT_ATOMS: atom_id res chain seq x y z
N MET A 1 -10.44 -21.78 1.40
CA MET A 1 -10.55 -21.35 -0.01
C MET A 1 -11.07 -19.94 0.05
N THR A 2 -10.27 -19.03 -0.50
CA THR A 2 -10.10 -17.62 -0.13
C THR A 2 -11.42 -16.86 0.03
N ALA A 3 -11.73 -16.38 1.25
CA ALA A 3 -12.94 -15.60 1.53
C ALA A 3 -13.07 -14.39 0.59
N LEU A 4 -11.94 -13.77 0.24
CA LEU A 4 -11.81 -12.68 -0.72
C LEU A 4 -12.53 -12.97 -2.06
N LEU A 5 -12.49 -14.20 -2.57
CA LEU A 5 -13.05 -14.51 -3.90
C LEU A 5 -14.43 -15.20 -3.87
N ARG A 6 -14.99 -15.42 -2.68
CA ARG A 6 -16.27 -16.14 -2.50
C ARG A 6 -17.50 -15.22 -2.45
N GLY A 7 -17.31 -13.90 -2.54
CA GLY A 7 -18.37 -12.90 -2.57
C GLY A 7 -18.57 -12.22 -1.22
N LYS A 8 -19.51 -11.25 -1.21
CA LYS A 8 -19.70 -10.30 -0.09
C LYS A 8 -19.90 -10.99 1.26
N THR A 9 -20.86 -11.91 1.37
CA THR A 9 -21.24 -12.55 2.65
C THR A 9 -20.06 -13.25 3.35
N GLU A 10 -19.24 -13.97 2.59
CA GLU A 10 -18.08 -14.68 3.12
C GLU A 10 -16.94 -13.71 3.48
N MET A 11 -16.81 -12.62 2.74
CA MET A 11 -15.86 -11.56 3.04
C MET A 11 -16.24 -10.79 4.30
N ASP A 12 -17.49 -10.36 4.44
CA ASP A 12 -18.02 -9.70 5.64
C ASP A 12 -17.82 -10.58 6.88
N ALA A 13 -18.06 -11.90 6.75
CA ALA A 13 -17.83 -12.87 7.80
C ALA A 13 -16.34 -13.11 8.12
N ALA A 14 -15.42 -12.74 7.22
CA ALA A 14 -13.98 -12.89 7.39
C ALA A 14 -13.29 -11.62 7.93
N ILE A 15 -13.89 -10.45 7.75
CA ILE A 15 -13.38 -9.19 8.29
C ILE A 15 -13.40 -9.20 9.82
N ARG A 16 -12.36 -8.64 10.44
CA ARG A 16 -12.19 -8.57 11.89
C ARG A 16 -11.89 -7.14 12.30
N SER A 17 -12.60 -6.65 13.31
CA SER A 17 -12.24 -5.38 13.94
C SER A 17 -10.96 -5.49 14.75
N THR A 18 -10.12 -4.45 14.65
CA THR A 18 -8.88 -4.36 15.40
C THR A 18 -9.10 -3.65 16.74
N SER A 19 -8.05 -3.57 17.57
CA SER A 19 -8.06 -2.74 18.76
C SER A 19 -8.02 -1.23 18.46
N TYR A 20 -7.90 -0.84 17.19
CA TYR A 20 -7.85 0.55 16.76
C TYR A 20 -9.19 0.94 16.12
N PRO A 21 -9.79 2.07 16.54
CA PRO A 21 -11.05 2.52 15.98
C PRO A 21 -10.91 2.84 14.49
N ASN A 22 -11.95 2.55 13.72
CA ASN A 22 -12.02 2.77 12.27
C ASN A 22 -10.97 1.97 11.48
N LEU A 23 -10.45 0.88 12.06
CA LEU A 23 -9.54 -0.04 11.40
C LEU A 23 -10.05 -1.46 11.58
N ASP A 24 -10.54 -2.03 10.49
CA ASP A 24 -10.82 -3.45 10.36
C ASP A 24 -9.75 -4.10 9.47
N VAL A 25 -9.57 -5.40 9.61
CA VAL A 25 -8.61 -6.19 8.84
C VAL A 25 -9.29 -7.42 8.25
N LEU A 26 -9.02 -7.68 6.97
CA LEU A 26 -9.25 -8.97 6.35
C LEU A 26 -7.96 -9.79 6.49
N PRO A 27 -7.86 -10.72 7.44
CA PRO A 27 -6.63 -11.47 7.65
C PRO A 27 -6.34 -12.37 6.44
N ALA A 28 -5.06 -12.42 6.04
CA ALA A 28 -4.61 -13.43 5.10
C ALA A 28 -4.59 -14.81 5.76
N ASP A 29 -4.89 -15.85 5.00
CA ASP A 29 -4.79 -17.25 5.41
C ASP A 29 -3.92 -18.05 4.43
N GLU A 30 -3.58 -19.30 4.76
CA GLU A 30 -2.72 -20.14 3.91
C GLU A 30 -3.27 -20.37 2.51
N THR A 31 -4.58 -20.25 2.32
CA THR A 31 -5.24 -20.43 1.02
C THR A 31 -4.96 -19.29 0.05
N TYR A 32 -4.41 -18.17 0.52
CA TYR A 32 -3.92 -17.08 -0.32
C TYR A 32 -2.69 -17.48 -1.15
N ARG A 33 -1.95 -18.53 -0.75
CA ARG A 33 -0.84 -19.07 -1.56
C ARG A 33 -1.29 -19.62 -2.91
N ALA A 34 -2.53 -20.09 -2.99
CA ALA A 34 -3.12 -20.61 -4.23
C ALA A 34 -3.88 -19.52 -5.01
N LEU A 35 -3.87 -18.28 -4.55
CA LEU A 35 -4.69 -17.22 -5.11
C LEU A 35 -4.28 -16.89 -6.55
N ASP A 36 -3.00 -16.93 -6.87
CA ASP A 36 -2.51 -16.77 -8.26
C ASP A 36 -3.12 -17.81 -9.20
N LEU A 37 -3.17 -19.09 -8.80
CA LEU A 37 -3.78 -20.17 -9.59
C LEU A 37 -5.29 -19.96 -9.78
N VAL A 38 -5.98 -19.50 -8.73
CA VAL A 38 -7.43 -19.22 -8.78
C VAL A 38 -7.72 -18.03 -9.70
N LEU A 39 -6.86 -17.01 -9.68
CA LEU A 39 -6.98 -15.84 -10.56
C LEU A 39 -6.69 -16.22 -12.02
N ASP A 40 -5.63 -16.98 -12.28
CA ASP A 40 -5.25 -17.44 -13.63
C ASP A 40 -6.34 -18.27 -14.31
N ALA A 41 -6.98 -19.17 -13.54
CA ALA A 41 -8.09 -19.99 -14.04
C ALA A 41 -9.37 -19.17 -14.37
N ALA A 42 -9.45 -17.90 -13.95
CA ALA A 42 -10.62 -17.06 -14.15
C ALA A 42 -10.52 -16.18 -15.40
N LYS A 43 -11.62 -16.07 -16.16
CA LYS A 43 -11.74 -15.05 -17.22
C LYS A 43 -11.66 -13.63 -16.63
N LYS A 44 -10.91 -12.73 -17.27
CA LYS A 44 -10.62 -11.35 -16.80
C LYS A 44 -9.97 -11.34 -15.40
N SER A 45 -8.89 -12.10 -15.27
CA SER A 45 -8.20 -12.36 -14.00
C SER A 45 -7.74 -11.10 -13.27
N THR A 46 -7.38 -10.02 -13.98
CA THR A 46 -6.78 -8.78 -13.44
C THR A 46 -7.74 -7.84 -12.70
N HIS A 47 -9.06 -8.03 -12.82
CA HIS A 47 -10.08 -7.14 -12.25
C HIS A 47 -10.86 -7.77 -11.08
N ARG A 48 -10.43 -8.95 -10.61
CA ARG A 48 -11.18 -9.71 -9.61
C ARG A 48 -11.17 -9.03 -8.25
N ILE A 49 -9.99 -8.57 -7.80
CA ILE A 49 -9.87 -7.89 -6.51
C ILE A 49 -10.70 -6.60 -6.51
N ALA A 50 -10.65 -5.80 -7.58
CA ALA A 50 -11.45 -4.58 -7.71
C ALA A 50 -12.95 -4.84 -7.53
N LYS A 51 -13.49 -5.87 -8.19
CA LYS A 51 -14.91 -6.23 -8.11
C LYS A 51 -15.32 -6.68 -6.70
N VAL A 52 -14.43 -7.35 -5.99
CA VAL A 52 -14.67 -7.77 -4.61
C VAL A 52 -14.73 -6.54 -3.70
N LEU A 53 -13.75 -5.64 -3.80
CA LEU A 53 -13.71 -4.40 -3.01
C LEU A 53 -14.94 -3.52 -3.28
N GLU A 54 -15.39 -3.44 -4.53
CA GLU A 54 -16.61 -2.69 -4.90
C GLU A 54 -17.84 -3.16 -4.10
N SER A 55 -17.95 -4.46 -3.79
CA SER A 55 -19.10 -5.01 -3.05
C SER A 55 -19.22 -4.53 -1.59
N VAL A 56 -18.12 -4.03 -1.01
CA VAL A 56 -18.06 -3.48 0.36
C VAL A 56 -17.65 -2.01 0.39
N SER A 57 -17.59 -1.36 -0.77
CA SER A 57 -17.23 0.07 -0.89
C SER A 57 -18.17 1.01 -0.14
N SER A 58 -19.41 0.59 0.16
CA SER A 58 -20.35 1.37 0.95
C SER A 58 -20.02 1.43 2.45
N GLU A 59 -19.13 0.56 2.93
CA GLU A 59 -18.84 0.37 4.35
C GLU A 59 -17.48 0.96 4.75
N TYR A 60 -16.59 1.21 3.79
CA TYR A 60 -15.24 1.70 4.04
C TYR A 60 -14.89 2.88 3.13
N ASP A 61 -14.32 3.92 3.72
CA ASP A 61 -13.81 5.08 2.98
C ASP A 61 -12.45 4.81 2.31
N VAL A 62 -11.67 3.88 2.86
CA VAL A 62 -10.29 3.60 2.44
C VAL A 62 -9.99 2.11 2.53
N PHE A 63 -9.42 1.56 1.46
CA PHE A 63 -8.82 0.22 1.44
C PHE A 63 -7.30 0.33 1.38
N ILE A 64 -6.60 -0.38 2.26
CA ILE A 64 -5.14 -0.52 2.22
C ILE A 64 -4.83 -1.96 1.82
N LEU A 65 -4.19 -2.14 0.67
CA LEU A 65 -3.82 -3.45 0.14
C LEU A 65 -2.32 -3.69 0.37
N ASP A 66 -1.99 -4.55 1.35
CA ASP A 66 -0.62 -5.02 1.56
C ASP A 66 -0.31 -6.15 0.58
N CYS A 67 0.49 -5.84 -0.44
CA CYS A 67 0.74 -6.75 -1.56
C CYS A 67 1.91 -7.69 -1.24
N PRO A 68 1.82 -8.98 -1.61
CA PRO A 68 2.93 -9.90 -1.44
C PRO A 68 4.14 -9.44 -2.27
N PRO A 69 5.37 -9.80 -1.87
CA PRO A 69 6.57 -9.45 -2.62
C PRO A 69 6.57 -10.11 -4.01
N GLY A 70 6.99 -9.35 -5.02
CA GLY A 70 7.17 -9.84 -6.40
C GLY A 70 6.00 -9.54 -7.34
N ALA A 71 6.26 -9.71 -8.64
CA ALA A 71 5.27 -9.53 -9.70
C ALA A 71 4.43 -10.81 -9.86
N SER A 72 3.44 -10.98 -8.97
CA SER A 72 2.44 -12.05 -9.02
C SER A 72 1.13 -11.54 -9.65
N LEU A 73 0.24 -12.44 -10.08
CA LEU A 73 -1.09 -12.07 -10.57
C LEU A 73 -1.91 -11.40 -9.47
N VAL A 74 -1.69 -11.78 -8.21
CA VAL A 74 -2.27 -11.10 -7.04
C VAL A 74 -1.78 -9.65 -6.93
N ALA A 75 -0.48 -9.42 -7.05
CA ALA A 75 0.08 -8.07 -7.00
C ALA A 75 -0.43 -7.22 -8.18
N GLU A 76 -0.48 -7.77 -9.39
CA GLU A 76 -1.05 -7.11 -10.57
C GLU A 76 -2.53 -6.75 -10.35
N ASN A 77 -3.35 -7.68 -9.85
CA ASN A 77 -4.74 -7.40 -9.50
C ASN A 77 -4.89 -6.27 -8.47
N ALA A 78 -4.03 -6.26 -7.45
CA ALA A 78 -4.06 -5.23 -6.42
C ALA A 78 -3.67 -3.85 -7.00
N LEU A 79 -2.68 -3.81 -7.89
CA LEU A 79 -2.29 -2.59 -8.62
C LEU A 79 -3.42 -2.08 -9.51
N HIS A 80 -4.11 -2.95 -10.27
CA HIS A 80 -5.25 -2.55 -11.10
C HIS A 80 -6.48 -2.12 -10.28
N ALA A 81 -6.63 -2.62 -9.06
CA ALA A 81 -7.73 -2.25 -8.17
C ALA A 81 -7.48 -0.93 -7.41
N ALA A 82 -6.24 -0.45 -7.36
CA ALA A 82 -5.86 0.71 -6.57
C ALA A 82 -6.16 2.04 -7.31
N ASP A 83 -6.51 3.07 -6.54
CA ASP A 83 -6.47 4.47 -7.01
C ASP A 83 -5.06 5.08 -6.87
N LEU A 84 -4.30 4.57 -5.90
CA LEU A 84 -2.99 5.04 -5.51
C LEU A 84 -2.07 3.86 -5.16
N VAL A 85 -0.83 3.89 -5.65
CA VAL A 85 0.21 2.92 -5.32
C VAL A 85 1.34 3.62 -4.58
N VAL A 86 1.72 3.08 -3.42
CA VAL A 86 2.82 3.60 -2.59
C VAL A 86 3.96 2.58 -2.56
N VAL A 87 5.14 2.97 -3.05
CA VAL A 87 6.29 2.07 -3.24
C VAL A 87 7.43 2.45 -2.29
N PRO A 88 7.72 1.65 -1.24
CA PRO A 88 8.90 1.85 -0.42
C PRO A 88 10.17 1.40 -1.18
N LEU A 89 11.14 2.30 -1.30
CA LEU A 89 12.41 2.04 -1.99
C LEU A 89 13.56 1.95 -1.00
N VAL A 90 14.20 0.79 -0.91
CA VAL A 90 15.51 0.71 -0.27
C VAL A 90 16.53 1.38 -1.21
N PRO A 91 17.50 2.19 -0.74
CA PRO A 91 18.50 2.84 -1.59
C PRO A 91 19.44 1.85 -2.31
N SER A 92 18.94 1.23 -3.37
CA SER A 92 19.60 0.20 -4.13
C SER A 92 19.20 0.27 -5.61
N PRO A 93 20.08 -0.13 -6.55
CA PRO A 93 19.72 -0.21 -7.96
C PRO A 93 18.54 -1.16 -8.24
N LEU A 94 18.40 -2.21 -7.43
CA LEU A 94 17.31 -3.17 -7.59
C LEU A 94 15.95 -2.54 -7.28
N SER A 95 15.86 -1.70 -6.24
CA SER A 95 14.61 -1.02 -5.89
C SER A 95 14.14 -0.05 -6.98
N VAL A 96 15.07 0.64 -7.65
CA VAL A 96 14.73 1.48 -8.82
C VAL A 96 14.20 0.63 -9.97
N ARG A 97 14.80 -0.55 -10.22
CA ARG A 97 14.26 -1.49 -11.22
C ARG A 97 12.87 -2.00 -10.84
N SER A 98 12.63 -2.31 -9.58
CA SER A 98 11.30 -2.72 -9.10
C SER A 98 10.26 -1.60 -9.25
N LEU A 99 10.63 -0.34 -9.03
CA LEU A 99 9.73 0.79 -9.31
C LEU A 99 9.37 0.85 -10.80
N ASN A 100 10.34 0.65 -11.69
CA ASN A 100 10.06 0.63 -13.13
C ASN A 100 9.11 -0.52 -13.51
N GLN A 101 9.29 -1.72 -12.92
CA GLN A 101 8.36 -2.84 -13.13
C GLN A 101 6.93 -2.51 -12.67
N VAL A 102 6.78 -1.85 -11.51
CA VAL A 102 5.47 -1.38 -11.04
C VAL A 102 4.88 -0.38 -12.04
N ASN A 103 5.70 0.56 -12.55
CA ASN A 103 5.24 1.52 -13.55
C ASN A 103 4.79 0.86 -14.85
N ASP A 104 5.51 -0.18 -15.32
CA ASP A 104 5.14 -0.92 -16.53
C ASP A 104 3.78 -1.61 -16.36
N ILE A 105 3.54 -2.24 -15.20
CA ILE A 105 2.25 -2.87 -14.88
C ILE A 105 1.14 -1.82 -14.80
N VAL A 106 1.39 -0.72 -14.08
CA VAL A 106 0.43 0.37 -13.92
C VAL A 106 0.09 1.01 -15.27
N ALA A 107 1.07 1.19 -16.15
CA ALA A 107 0.88 1.77 -17.49
C ALA A 107 0.04 0.87 -18.41
N ALA A 108 0.01 -0.44 -18.16
CA ALA A 108 -0.84 -1.39 -18.88
C ALA A 108 -2.30 -1.41 -18.38
N SER A 109 -2.61 -0.70 -17.29
CA SER A 109 -3.97 -0.59 -16.75
C SER A 109 -4.87 0.33 -17.59
N ASP A 110 -6.13 -0.05 -17.77
CA ASP A 110 -7.17 0.80 -18.36
C ASP A 110 -7.37 2.11 -17.57
N ARG A 111 -7.09 2.06 -16.27
CA ARG A 111 -7.10 3.21 -15.35
C ARG A 111 -5.82 3.17 -14.52
N PRO A 112 -4.73 3.79 -14.97
CA PRO A 112 -3.46 3.73 -14.27
C PRO A 112 -3.55 4.50 -12.93
N PRO A 113 -3.33 3.85 -11.76
CA PRO A 113 -3.24 4.57 -10.49
C PRO A 113 -2.08 5.55 -10.46
N LYS A 114 -2.19 6.54 -9.57
CA LYS A 114 -1.04 7.41 -9.28
C LYS A 114 -0.02 6.66 -8.43
N VAL A 115 1.24 6.65 -8.88
CA VAL A 115 2.35 6.02 -8.18
C VAL A 115 3.14 7.07 -7.39
N PHE A 116 3.33 6.82 -6.10
CA PHE A 116 4.28 7.53 -5.25
C PHE A 116 5.33 6.55 -4.74
N ALA A 117 6.58 6.95 -4.76
CA ALA A 117 7.66 6.20 -4.17
C ALA A 117 8.36 7.03 -3.11
N PHE A 118 8.90 6.40 -2.07
CA PHE A 118 9.66 7.10 -1.03
C PHE A 118 10.83 6.23 -0.59
N LEU A 119 11.87 6.84 -0.04
CA LEU A 119 13.02 6.08 0.42
C LEU A 119 12.76 5.50 1.80
N SER A 120 12.96 4.20 1.94
CA SER A 120 12.81 3.46 3.19
C SER A 120 14.10 2.76 3.60
N MET A 121 14.19 2.38 4.88
CA MET A 121 15.35 1.68 5.42
C MET A 121 16.69 2.41 5.16
N VAL A 122 16.67 3.75 5.20
CA VAL A 122 17.84 4.55 4.86
C VAL A 122 18.86 4.53 6.00
N ASP A 123 19.98 3.82 5.79
CA ASP A 123 21.16 3.89 6.64
C ASP A 123 22.06 5.09 6.25
N ARG A 124 21.99 6.17 7.03
CA ARG A 124 22.77 7.40 6.82
C ARG A 124 24.28 7.20 6.92
N ARG A 125 24.78 6.07 7.43
CA ARG A 125 26.22 5.78 7.49
C ARG A 125 26.76 5.34 6.14
N LYS A 126 25.90 4.85 5.24
CA LYS A 126 26.30 4.38 3.91
C LYS A 126 26.28 5.54 2.92
N LEU A 127 27.41 5.79 2.25
CA LEU A 127 27.52 6.83 1.23
C LEU A 127 26.45 6.67 0.13
N VAL A 128 26.29 5.45 -0.37
CA VAL A 128 25.27 5.11 -1.39
C VAL A 128 23.85 5.49 -0.97
N HIS A 129 23.47 5.31 0.30
CA HIS A 129 22.16 5.69 0.80
C HIS A 129 22.02 7.22 0.92
N ARG A 130 23.06 7.91 1.39
CA ARG A 130 23.07 9.37 1.48
C ARG A 130 22.96 10.02 0.10
N THR A 131 23.71 9.52 -0.88
CA THR A 131 23.65 9.99 -2.27
C THR A 131 22.26 9.77 -2.84
N ALA A 132 21.71 8.57 -2.70
CA ALA A 132 20.36 8.25 -3.16
C ALA A 132 19.28 9.16 -2.55
N ALA A 133 19.37 9.48 -1.26
CA ALA A 133 18.46 10.42 -0.59
C ALA A 133 18.53 11.84 -1.14
N GLN A 134 19.63 12.22 -1.79
CA GLN A 134 19.80 13.53 -2.40
C GLN A 134 19.45 13.54 -3.88
N THR A 135 19.57 12.43 -4.59
CA THR A 135 19.44 12.39 -6.06
C THR A 135 18.13 11.78 -6.53
N LEU A 136 17.63 10.71 -5.90
CA LEU A 136 16.53 9.93 -6.47
C LEU A 136 15.23 10.74 -6.64
N SER A 137 14.87 11.59 -5.68
CA SER A 137 13.68 12.46 -5.79
C SER A 137 13.84 13.57 -6.84
N ARG A 138 15.07 13.98 -7.16
CA ARG A 138 15.36 14.93 -8.26
C ARG A 138 15.30 14.26 -9.61
N ASP A 139 15.83 13.05 -9.70
CA ASP A 139 15.95 12.31 -10.95
C ASP A 139 14.65 11.58 -11.33
N ASN A 140 13.76 11.33 -10.36
CA ASN A 140 12.51 10.58 -10.55
C ASN A 140 11.32 11.34 -9.94
N PRO A 141 10.46 11.98 -10.74
CA PRO A 141 9.33 12.79 -10.24
C PRO A 141 8.31 12.03 -9.38
N GLN A 142 8.26 10.70 -9.49
CA GLN A 142 7.39 9.84 -8.68
C GLN A 142 7.94 9.60 -7.28
N VAL A 143 9.25 9.79 -7.07
CA VAL A 143 9.91 9.62 -5.78
C VAL A 143 9.75 10.92 -5.00
N ILE A 144 8.90 10.90 -3.97
CA ILE A 144 8.68 12.05 -3.11
C ILE A 144 9.88 12.26 -2.17
N ASP A 145 10.12 13.50 -1.78
CA ASP A 145 11.19 13.88 -0.85
C ASP A 145 10.81 13.50 0.59
N LEU A 146 10.78 12.19 0.84
CA LEU A 146 10.42 11.57 2.11
C LEU A 146 11.35 10.38 2.36
N VAL A 147 12.09 10.45 3.46
CA VAL A 147 13.16 9.51 3.80
C VAL A 147 12.87 8.86 5.15
N LEU A 148 12.49 7.59 5.13
CA LEU A 148 12.29 6.77 6.32
C LEU A 148 13.63 6.10 6.72
N PRO A 149 14.22 6.47 7.87
CA PRO A 149 15.50 5.92 8.29
C PRO A 149 15.38 4.44 8.66
N SER A 150 16.50 3.71 8.53
CA SER A 150 16.61 2.39 9.15
C SER A 150 16.70 2.54 10.66
N THR A 151 15.77 1.91 11.40
CA THR A 151 15.72 2.01 12.86
C THR A 151 15.09 0.77 13.49
N VAL A 152 15.69 0.32 14.59
CA VAL A 152 15.18 -0.79 15.44
C VAL A 152 13.80 -0.51 16.02
N ILE A 153 13.39 0.76 16.06
CA ILE A 153 12.06 1.15 16.53
C ILE A 153 11.00 0.53 15.60
N ILE A 154 11.11 0.67 14.29
CA ILE A 154 10.15 0.06 13.35
C ILE A 154 10.07 -1.47 13.56
N GLU A 155 11.21 -2.12 13.72
CA GLU A 155 11.29 -3.58 13.94
C GLU A 155 10.58 -4.05 15.22
N ARG A 156 10.53 -3.19 16.26
CA ARG A 156 9.88 -3.51 17.54
C ARG A 156 8.35 -3.52 17.47
N MET A 157 7.71 -3.00 16.41
CA MET A 157 6.25 -3.00 16.29
C MET A 157 5.62 -4.39 16.51
N GLY A 158 6.28 -5.45 16.07
CA GLY A 158 5.81 -6.82 16.26
C GLY A 158 5.78 -7.26 17.73
N SER A 159 6.85 -6.96 18.47
CA SER A 159 6.95 -7.27 19.91
C SER A 159 6.07 -6.37 20.77
N GLU A 160 5.99 -5.08 20.44
CA GLU A 160 5.14 -4.10 21.14
C GLU A 160 3.65 -4.31 20.83
N ARG A 161 3.32 -5.00 19.73
CA ARG A 161 1.96 -5.18 19.21
C ARG A 161 1.21 -3.86 19.02
N ALA A 162 1.95 -2.81 18.67
CA ALA A 162 1.45 -1.45 18.52
C ALA A 162 2.10 -0.75 17.32
N PRO A 163 1.35 0.03 16.52
CA PRO A 163 1.90 0.89 15.48
C PRO A 163 2.86 1.91 16.08
N ILE A 164 3.87 2.30 15.30
CA ILE A 164 4.88 3.28 15.73
C ILE A 164 4.30 4.63 16.15
N GLY A 165 3.18 5.04 15.56
CA GLY A 165 2.46 6.27 15.95
C GLY A 165 1.84 6.22 17.36
N ILE A 166 1.71 5.03 17.94
CA ILE A 166 1.09 4.81 19.25
C ILE A 166 2.16 4.63 20.33
N TYR A 167 3.07 3.66 20.18
CA TYR A 167 4.04 3.36 21.23
C TYR A 167 5.31 4.24 21.17
N ALA A 168 5.65 4.81 20.01
CA ALA A 168 6.83 5.66 19.83
C ALA A 168 6.57 6.92 18.99
N PRO A 169 5.56 7.75 19.33
CA PRO A 169 5.10 8.89 18.54
C PRO A 169 6.15 10.00 18.35
N GLY A 170 7.07 10.17 19.31
CA GLY A 170 8.10 11.23 19.25
C GLY A 170 9.25 10.95 18.27
N THR A 171 9.28 9.76 17.67
CA THR A 171 10.41 9.31 16.85
C THR A 171 10.40 9.96 15.47
N GLU A 172 11.58 10.02 14.83
CA GLU A 172 11.69 10.46 13.44
C GLU A 172 10.82 9.59 12.52
N ALA A 173 10.86 8.27 12.69
CA ALA A 173 10.08 7.34 11.87
C ALA A 173 8.56 7.56 12.01
N ALA A 174 8.03 7.79 13.22
CA ALA A 174 6.62 8.12 13.41
C ALA A 174 6.21 9.42 12.69
N ARG A 175 7.07 10.45 12.75
CA ARG A 175 6.86 11.70 12.01
C ARG A 175 6.86 11.49 10.50
N VAL A 176 7.76 10.66 9.99
CA VAL A 176 7.84 10.32 8.56
C VAL A 176 6.58 9.58 8.08
N PHE A 177 6.08 8.59 8.83
CA PHE A 177 4.81 7.94 8.49
C PHE A 177 3.62 8.92 8.51
N THR A 178 3.61 9.87 9.44
CA THR A 178 2.57 10.92 9.47
C THR A 178 2.64 11.83 8.25
N GLN A 179 3.84 12.19 7.79
CA GLN A 179 4.04 12.97 6.57
C GLN A 179 3.62 12.17 5.33
N LEU A 180 3.96 10.89 5.27
CA LEU A 180 3.55 10.00 4.19
C LEU A 180 2.02 9.93 4.11
N TRP A 181 1.34 9.71 5.24
CA TRP A 181 -0.13 9.69 5.31
C TRP A 181 -0.77 10.96 4.74
N LYS A 182 -0.25 12.14 5.10
CA LYS A 182 -0.73 13.42 4.56
C LYS A 182 -0.54 13.56 3.05
N HIS A 183 0.46 12.89 2.49
CA HIS A 183 0.74 12.91 1.06
C HIS A 183 -0.22 12.00 0.28
N VAL A 184 -0.48 10.81 0.81
CA VAL A 184 -1.24 9.75 0.11
C VAL A 184 -2.74 9.82 0.37
N TYR A 185 -3.14 10.37 1.51
CA TYR A 185 -4.53 10.61 1.87
C TYR A 185 -4.76 12.12 2.06
N PRO A 186 -4.76 12.91 0.96
CA PRO A 186 -5.18 14.30 1.05
C PRO A 186 -6.65 14.28 1.47
N ALA A 187 -6.96 14.84 2.64
CA ALA A 187 -8.28 14.81 3.25
C ALA A 187 -9.40 14.95 2.20
N PRO A 188 -10.48 14.15 2.28
CA PRO A 188 -11.54 14.20 1.29
C PRO A 188 -12.01 15.65 1.12
N LYS A 189 -12.08 16.12 -0.13
CA LYS A 189 -12.68 17.42 -0.42
C LYS A 189 -14.09 17.37 0.16
N VAL A 190 -14.33 18.16 1.21
CA VAL A 190 -15.67 18.37 1.76
C VAL A 190 -16.57 18.67 0.57
N LYS A 191 -17.52 17.79 0.26
CA LYS A 191 -18.57 18.09 -0.72
C LYS A 191 -19.26 19.34 -0.18
N ARG A 192 -18.97 20.51 -0.76
CA ARG A 192 -19.75 21.73 -0.52
C ARG A 192 -21.18 21.35 -0.90
N GLY A 193 -22.04 21.24 0.12
CA GLY A 193 -23.44 20.90 -0.06
C GLY A 193 -24.05 21.78 -1.13
N SER A 194 -24.81 21.16 -2.02
CA SER A 194 -25.69 21.82 -2.96
C SER A 194 -26.59 22.81 -2.23
N ARG A 195 -26.24 24.10 -2.30
CA ARG A 195 -27.21 25.18 -2.21
C ARG A 195 -27.75 25.41 -3.62
N HIS A 196 -28.88 24.79 -3.90
CA HIS A 196 -29.90 25.28 -4.82
C HIS A 196 -31.21 24.86 -4.13
N GLU A 197 -31.83 25.76 -3.37
CA GLU A 197 -32.87 26.70 -3.86
C GLU A 197 -34.04 25.97 -4.49
#